data_AF-A0A662R403-F1
#
_entry.id   AF-A0A662R403-F1
#
_cell.length_a   1.000
_cell.length_b   1.000
_cell.length_c   1.000
_cell.angle_alpha   90.00
_cell.angle_beta   90.00
_cell.angle_gamma   90.00
#
_symmetry.space_group_name_H-M   'P 1'
#
loop_
_entity.id
_entity.type
_entity.pdbx_description
1 polymer ?
#
loop_
_entity_poly.entity_id
_entity_poly.type
_entity_poly.pdbx_seq_one_letter_code
_entity_poly.pdbx_strand_id
1 'polypeptide(L)'
;GSPPDVSDAHPSISCLWPPNHEFVNISIDGVLDPDGGVVTINITSITSDEPTTIEGSGGSVHAPDAYGIGTDIASLRAERSGTGNGGKCCTGPGNGRVYRINFTASDGVDEDAEGNVTVCVPHDQRDNCTCVDDGQIYDATI
;
A
#
# COMPACT_ATOMS: atom_id res chain seq x y z
N GLY A 1 27.68 12.13 2.32
CA GLY A 1 26.89 12.92 1.39
C GLY A 1 25.68 13.39 2.15
N SER A 2 24.53 13.40 1.50
CA SER A 2 23.22 13.59 2.11
C SER A 2 22.40 12.31 1.96
N PRO A 3 21.58 11.94 2.96
CA PRO A 3 20.69 10.79 2.83
C PRO A 3 19.69 10.99 1.66
N PRO A 4 19.12 9.90 1.10
CA PRO A 4 18.11 10.00 0.05
C PRO A 4 16.91 10.88 0.45
N ASP A 5 16.39 11.65 -0.50
CA ASP A 5 15.17 12.43 -0.38
C ASP A 5 13.95 11.58 -0.80
N VAL A 6 13.05 11.38 0.17
CA VAL A 6 11.80 10.62 0.00
C VAL A 6 10.56 11.50 -0.01
N SER A 7 10.71 12.83 -0.04
CA SER A 7 9.59 13.77 0.07
C SER A 7 8.62 13.74 -1.11
N ASP A 8 9.10 13.37 -2.30
CA ASP A 8 8.32 13.19 -3.52
C ASP A 8 7.98 11.70 -3.81
N ALA A 9 8.18 10.81 -2.84
CA ALA A 9 7.91 9.38 -2.99
C ALA A 9 6.42 9.13 -3.29
N HIS A 10 6.15 8.34 -4.33
CA HIS A 10 4.80 7.96 -4.74
C HIS A 10 4.79 6.55 -5.36
N PRO A 11 3.66 5.84 -5.33
CA PRO A 11 3.58 4.54 -5.96
C PRO A 11 3.42 4.71 -7.48
N SER A 12 4.01 3.79 -8.25
CA SER A 12 3.80 3.72 -9.71
C SER A 12 2.32 3.58 -10.10
N ILE A 13 1.52 2.95 -9.24
CA ILE A 13 0.06 2.85 -9.38
C ILE A 13 -0.57 3.19 -8.03
N SER A 14 -1.27 4.33 -7.95
CA SER A 14 -1.99 4.76 -6.74
C SER A 14 -3.41 4.22 -6.64
N CYS A 15 -3.92 3.59 -7.71
CA CYS A 15 -5.30 3.13 -7.82
C CYS A 15 -5.43 1.72 -8.38
N LEU A 16 -5.99 0.78 -7.62
CA LEU A 16 -6.27 -0.58 -8.07
C LEU A 16 -7.75 -0.73 -8.38
N TRP A 17 -8.08 -0.91 -9.65
CA TRP A 17 -9.43 -1.20 -10.12
C TRP A 17 -9.38 -2.06 -11.38
N PRO A 18 -10.26 -3.06 -11.55
CA PRO A 18 -11.36 -3.45 -10.66
C PRO A 18 -10.90 -4.28 -9.44
N PRO A 19 -11.71 -4.38 -8.36
CA PRO A 19 -11.43 -5.24 -7.21
C PRO A 19 -11.70 -6.71 -7.59
N ASN A 20 -10.74 -7.35 -8.26
CA ASN A 20 -10.87 -8.66 -8.89
C ASN A 20 -10.02 -9.75 -8.21
N HIS A 21 -9.49 -9.48 -7.02
CA HIS A 21 -8.60 -10.37 -6.24
C HIS A 21 -7.25 -10.70 -6.91
N GLU A 22 -6.91 -10.02 -8.01
CA GLU A 22 -5.61 -10.17 -8.67
C GLU A 22 -4.53 -9.32 -8.00
N PHE A 23 -3.28 -9.77 -8.09
CA PHE A 23 -2.15 -9.02 -7.59
C PHE A 23 -1.62 -8.04 -8.63
N VAL A 24 -1.28 -6.84 -8.17
CA VAL A 24 -0.66 -5.77 -8.95
C VAL A 24 0.66 -5.40 -8.30
N ASN A 25 1.72 -5.35 -9.11
CA ASN A 25 3.05 -4.96 -8.66
C ASN A 25 3.17 -3.43 -8.63
N ILE A 26 3.71 -2.92 -7.54
CA ILE A 26 3.86 -1.50 -7.22
C ILE A 26 5.32 -1.23 -6.88
N SER A 27 6.00 -0.46 -7.74
CA SER A 27 7.27 0.20 -7.38
C SER A 27 7.02 1.51 -6.63
N ILE A 28 8.03 1.95 -5.89
CA ILE A 28 8.09 3.28 -5.28
C ILE A 28 8.98 4.16 -6.16
N ASP A 29 8.40 5.24 -6.68
CA ASP A 29 9.05 6.19 -7.57
C ASP A 29 9.22 7.55 -6.86
N GLY A 30 10.01 8.46 -7.44
CA GLY A 30 10.19 9.82 -6.90
C GLY A 30 11.17 9.94 -5.72
N VAL A 31 11.92 8.88 -5.41
CA VAL A 31 13.02 8.92 -4.44
C VAL A 31 14.33 9.29 -5.14
N LEU A 32 15.07 10.25 -4.59
CA LEU A 32 16.28 10.79 -5.22
C LEU A 32 17.46 10.84 -4.25
N ASP A 33 18.67 10.64 -4.75
CA ASP A 33 19.89 10.99 -4.03
C ASP A 33 20.29 12.43 -4.39
N PRO A 34 20.34 13.37 -3.43
CA PRO A 34 20.76 14.76 -3.68
C PRO A 34 22.17 14.89 -4.28
N ASP A 35 23.05 13.92 -4.03
CA ASP A 35 24.41 13.87 -4.55
C ASP A 35 24.49 13.15 -5.92
N GLY A 36 23.37 12.62 -6.42
CA GLY A 36 23.22 12.06 -7.77
C GLY A 36 23.64 10.59 -7.93
N GLY A 37 23.75 9.85 -6.82
CA GLY A 37 23.97 8.41 -6.80
C GLY A 37 22.71 7.58 -7.06
N VAL A 38 22.86 6.26 -6.90
CA VAL A 38 21.77 5.28 -7.08
C VAL A 38 21.15 5.00 -5.73
N VAL A 39 19.83 5.14 -5.63
CA VAL A 39 19.06 4.78 -4.43
C VAL A 39 18.51 3.36 -4.57
N THR A 40 18.70 2.56 -3.53
CA THR A 40 18.07 1.24 -3.37
C THR A 40 16.89 1.36 -2.43
N ILE A 41 15.73 0.85 -2.85
CA ILE A 41 14.52 0.79 -2.04
C ILE A 41 14.38 -0.60 -1.42
N ASN A 42 13.98 -0.64 -0.15
CA ASN A 42 13.61 -1.87 0.54
C ASN A 42 12.31 -1.68 1.33
N ILE A 43 11.27 -2.41 0.97
CA ILE A 43 9.98 -2.39 1.64
C ILE A 43 10.11 -3.07 3.00
N THR A 44 9.67 -2.37 4.04
CA THR A 44 9.82 -2.81 5.44
C THR A 44 8.51 -3.32 6.04
N SER A 45 7.37 -2.76 5.64
CA SER A 45 6.04 -3.25 6.04
C SER A 45 4.97 -2.80 5.05
N ILE A 46 3.89 -3.58 4.95
CA ILE A 46 2.70 -3.20 4.19
C ILE A 46 1.50 -3.37 5.12
N THR A 47 0.81 -2.26 5.39
CA THR A 47 -0.39 -2.24 6.24
C THR A 47 -1.62 -1.90 5.42
N SER A 48 -2.79 -2.17 6.01
CA SER A 48 -4.09 -1.78 5.47
C SER A 48 -5.02 -1.27 6.57
N ASP A 49 -5.99 -0.46 6.18
CA ASP A 49 -7.11 -0.02 7.02
C ASP A 49 -8.29 -1.00 7.08
N GLU A 50 -8.25 -2.05 6.28
CA GLU A 50 -9.19 -3.17 6.35
C GLU A 50 -8.46 -4.49 6.71
N PRO A 51 -9.10 -5.40 7.46
CA PRO A 51 -8.55 -6.74 7.68
C PRO A 51 -8.46 -7.54 6.38
N THR A 52 -7.41 -8.34 6.22
CA THR A 52 -7.20 -9.21 5.05
C THR A 52 -8.22 -10.33 4.90
N THR A 53 -8.92 -10.65 5.99
CA THR A 53 -9.91 -11.74 6.06
C THR A 53 -11.34 -11.24 6.23
N ILE A 54 -11.58 -9.94 6.02
CA ILE A 54 -12.89 -9.33 6.25
C ILE A 54 -13.97 -9.93 5.33
N GLU A 55 -15.19 -10.05 5.86
CA GLU A 55 -16.34 -10.41 5.03
C GLU A 55 -16.55 -9.38 3.92
N GLY A 56 -16.97 -9.84 2.74
CA GLY A 56 -17.16 -8.98 1.58
C GLY A 56 -15.89 -8.67 0.79
N SER A 57 -14.71 -9.12 1.22
CA SER A 57 -13.47 -9.05 0.42
C SER A 57 -13.09 -10.38 -0.23
N GLY A 58 -13.84 -11.47 -0.04
CA GLY A 58 -13.39 -12.82 -0.44
C GLY A 58 -12.81 -13.62 0.73
N GLY A 59 -12.55 -12.94 1.85
CA GLY A 59 -12.28 -13.53 3.16
C GLY A 59 -10.98 -14.32 3.22
N SER A 60 -10.89 -15.26 4.17
CA SER A 60 -9.67 -16.03 4.43
C SER A 60 -9.16 -16.90 3.28
N VAL A 61 -9.93 -17.08 2.22
CA VAL A 61 -9.50 -17.79 0.99
C VAL A 61 -8.51 -16.93 0.18
N HIS A 62 -8.60 -15.61 0.29
CA HIS A 62 -7.80 -14.65 -0.46
C HIS A 62 -6.77 -13.91 0.40
N ALA A 63 -6.62 -14.24 1.68
CA ALA A 63 -5.51 -13.73 2.48
C ALA A 63 -4.19 -14.48 2.16
N PRO A 64 -3.02 -13.81 2.28
CA PRO A 64 -2.84 -12.39 2.56
C PRO A 64 -3.08 -11.52 1.32
N ASP A 65 -3.09 -10.22 1.54
CA ASP A 65 -3.37 -9.20 0.52
C ASP A 65 -2.14 -8.47 0.00
N ALA A 66 -0.99 -8.71 0.60
CA ALA A 66 0.26 -8.09 0.20
C ALA A 66 1.45 -9.04 0.32
N TYR A 67 2.42 -8.85 -0.59
CA TYR A 67 3.75 -9.45 -0.55
C TYR A 67 4.81 -8.41 -0.92
N GLY A 68 6.09 -8.76 -0.77
CA GLY A 68 7.22 -7.91 -1.20
C GLY A 68 8.01 -7.25 -0.07
N ILE A 69 7.81 -7.66 1.20
CA ILE A 69 8.71 -7.23 2.27
C ILE A 69 10.13 -7.71 1.98
N GLY A 70 11.11 -6.81 2.10
CA GLY A 70 12.51 -7.08 1.77
C GLY A 70 12.87 -6.92 0.30
N THR A 71 11.96 -6.38 -0.52
CA THR A 71 12.20 -6.10 -1.96
C THR A 71 11.89 -4.63 -2.29
N ASP A 72 12.09 -4.24 -3.54
CA ASP A 72 11.74 -2.93 -4.11
C ASP A 72 10.33 -2.90 -4.75
N ILE A 73 9.63 -4.03 -4.75
CA ILE A 73 8.31 -4.20 -5.38
C ILE A 73 7.31 -4.77 -4.38
N ALA A 74 6.28 -3.99 -4.04
CA ALA A 74 5.12 -4.49 -3.33
C ALA A 74 4.17 -5.18 -4.32
N SER A 75 3.65 -6.34 -3.97
CA SER A 75 2.57 -6.97 -4.74
C SER A 75 1.29 -6.87 -3.93
N LEU A 76 0.36 -6.01 -4.36
CA LEU A 76 -0.87 -5.71 -3.65
C LEU A 76 -2.07 -6.37 -4.35
N ARG A 77 -2.96 -6.99 -3.59
CA ARG A 77 -4.20 -7.51 -4.12
C ARG A 77 -5.16 -6.36 -4.41
N ALA A 78 -5.73 -6.32 -5.60
CA ALA A 78 -6.86 -5.46 -5.93
C ALA A 78 -8.12 -6.00 -5.24
N GLU A 79 -8.22 -5.74 -3.94
CA GLU A 79 -9.28 -6.24 -3.07
C GLU A 79 -9.63 -5.20 -1.99
N ARG A 80 -10.91 -5.16 -1.64
CA ARG A 80 -11.48 -4.31 -0.59
C ARG A 80 -12.76 -4.95 -0.05
N SER A 81 -13.27 -4.52 1.08
CA SER A 81 -14.56 -5.01 1.58
C SER A 81 -15.74 -4.45 0.77
N GLY A 82 -16.69 -5.33 0.46
CA GLY A 82 -18.05 -5.01 0.03
C GLY A 82 -18.86 -4.18 1.03
N THR A 83 -18.49 -4.25 2.31
CA THR A 83 -19.24 -3.76 3.45
C THR A 83 -18.33 -2.96 4.38
N GLY A 84 -18.85 -2.33 5.42
CA GLY A 84 -18.06 -1.46 6.31
C GLY A 84 -16.74 -2.07 6.84
N ASN A 85 -15.80 -1.20 7.17
CA ASN A 85 -14.43 -1.56 7.54
C ASN A 85 -14.34 -1.93 9.03
N GLY A 86 -14.02 -3.20 9.34
CA GLY A 86 -13.45 -3.78 10.57
C GLY A 86 -13.88 -3.28 11.97
N GLY A 87 -13.96 -1.97 12.20
CA GLY A 87 -14.39 -1.31 13.44
C GLY A 87 -15.72 -0.54 13.37
N LYS A 88 -16.32 -0.35 12.19
CA LYS A 88 -17.64 0.30 12.02
C LYS A 88 -18.65 -0.75 11.57
N CYS A 89 -19.46 -1.26 12.50
CA CYS A 89 -20.40 -2.37 12.29
C CYS A 89 -21.14 -2.34 10.93
N CYS A 90 -21.31 -3.57 10.44
CA CYS A 90 -21.42 -4.05 9.05
C CYS A 90 -22.70 -3.68 8.28
N THR A 91 -23.32 -2.52 8.54
CA THR A 91 -24.63 -2.19 7.97
C THR A 91 -24.60 -1.14 6.85
N GLY A 92 -23.41 -0.76 6.37
CA GLY A 92 -23.22 0.20 5.27
C GLY A 92 -22.18 -0.26 4.24
N PRO A 93 -22.13 0.41 3.06
CA PRO A 93 -21.08 0.17 2.07
C PRO A 93 -19.71 0.49 2.66
N GLY A 94 -18.69 -0.24 2.22
CA GLY A 94 -17.29 0.11 2.50
C GLY A 94 -16.91 1.43 1.84
N ASN A 95 -15.79 2.03 2.24
CA ASN A 95 -15.27 3.28 1.67
C ASN A 95 -13.99 3.06 0.84
N GLY A 96 -13.66 1.79 0.55
CA GLY A 96 -12.48 1.40 -0.18
C GLY A 96 -11.30 1.12 0.76
N ARG A 97 -10.34 0.34 0.27
CA ARG A 97 -9.17 -0.05 1.03
C ARG A 97 -8.00 0.87 0.75
N VAL A 98 -7.28 1.26 1.78
CA VAL A 98 -5.99 1.94 1.68
C VAL A 98 -4.89 1.00 2.16
N TYR A 99 -3.96 0.68 1.25
CA TYR A 99 -2.67 0.11 1.62
C TYR A 99 -1.67 1.22 1.90
N ARG A 100 -0.85 1.07 2.96
CA ARG A 100 0.36 1.87 3.18
C ARG A 100 1.58 0.97 3.04
N ILE A 101 2.46 1.29 2.09
CA ILE A 101 3.74 0.62 1.88
C ILE A 101 4.79 1.49 2.57
N ASN A 102 5.43 0.97 3.62
CA ASN A 102 6.56 1.63 4.28
C ASN A 102 7.86 1.04 3.73
N PHE A 103 8.88 1.88 3.55
CA PHE A 103 10.14 1.50 2.95
C PHE A 103 11.32 2.27 3.54
N THR A 104 12.52 1.73 3.34
CA THR A 104 13.79 2.43 3.49
C THR A 104 14.40 2.70 2.12
N ALA A 105 15.11 3.82 2.00
CA ALA A 105 15.88 4.25 0.86
C ALA A 105 17.34 4.41 1.27
N SER A 106 18.26 3.76 0.55
CA SER A 106 19.69 3.74 0.86
C SER A 106 20.53 4.11 -0.37
N ASP A 107 21.54 4.96 -0.19
CA ASP A 107 22.58 5.25 -1.18
C ASP A 107 23.86 4.40 -0.98
N GLY A 108 23.89 3.58 0.09
CA GLY A 108 25.03 2.75 0.47
C GLY A 108 26.21 3.51 1.11
N VAL A 109 26.04 4.80 1.42
CA VAL A 109 27.09 5.67 1.97
C VAL A 109 26.65 6.34 3.26
N ASP A 110 25.47 6.96 3.26
CA ASP A 110 24.93 7.72 4.37
C ASP A 110 23.85 6.93 5.14
N GLU A 111 23.17 7.59 6.08
CA GLU A 111 22.05 6.98 6.80
C GLU A 111 20.86 6.74 5.86
N ASP A 112 20.18 5.60 6.02
CA ASP A 112 18.98 5.31 5.25
C ASP A 112 17.85 6.30 5.58
N ALA A 113 17.09 6.69 4.57
CA ALA A 113 15.88 7.48 4.72
C ALA A 113 14.63 6.58 4.79
N GLU A 114 13.70 6.88 5.69
CA GLU A 114 12.43 6.15 5.81
C GLU A 114 11.29 6.93 5.14
N GLY A 115 10.46 6.23 4.38
CA GLY A 115 9.31 6.81 3.70
C GLY A 115 8.13 5.86 3.65
N ASN A 116 6.99 6.37 3.18
CA ASN A 116 5.83 5.55 2.88
C ASN A 116 5.01 6.11 1.72
N VAL A 117 4.28 5.23 1.04
CA VAL A 117 3.34 5.58 -0.03
C VAL A 117 2.01 4.87 0.19
N THR A 118 0.92 5.43 -0.36
CA THR A 118 -0.42 4.86 -0.21
C THR A 118 -1.04 4.45 -1.54
N VAL A 119 -1.74 3.32 -1.55
CA VAL A 119 -2.47 2.78 -2.72
C VAL A 119 -3.92 2.54 -2.34
N CYS A 120 -4.85 3.02 -3.17
CA CYS A 120 -6.29 2.93 -2.95
C CYS A 120 -6.92 1.83 -3.82
N VAL A 121 -7.79 1.02 -3.22
CA VAL A 121 -8.75 0.15 -3.91
C VAL A 121 -10.15 0.72 -3.66
N PRO A 122 -10.67 1.58 -4.55
CA PRO A 122 -11.90 2.31 -4.28
C PRO A 122 -13.12 1.39 -4.25
N HIS A 123 -14.12 1.76 -3.46
CA HIS A 123 -15.40 1.04 -3.43
C HIS A 123 -16.17 1.24 -4.74
N ASP A 124 -16.23 2.48 -5.24
CA ASP A 124 -17.00 2.89 -6.41
C ASP A 124 -16.11 3.45 -7.53
N GLN A 125 -16.33 2.99 -8.76
CA GLN A 125 -15.54 3.42 -9.94
C GLN A 125 -15.67 4.93 -10.24
N ARG A 126 -16.79 5.53 -9.84
CA ARG A 126 -17.13 6.92 -10.21
C ARG A 126 -16.38 7.96 -9.39
N ASP A 127 -15.76 7.54 -8.28
CA ASP A 127 -15.22 8.45 -7.27
C ASP A 127 -13.76 8.84 -7.51
N ASN A 128 -13.30 8.78 -8.77
CA ASN A 128 -11.95 9.19 -9.18
C ASN A 128 -10.83 8.60 -8.28
N CYS A 129 -10.99 7.34 -7.89
CA CYS A 129 -10.11 6.63 -6.95
C CYS A 129 -10.00 7.24 -5.55
N THR A 130 -11.14 7.55 -4.94
CA THR A 130 -11.19 7.99 -3.55
C THR A 130 -11.33 6.80 -2.62
N CYS A 131 -10.48 6.76 -1.60
CA CYS A 131 -10.60 5.89 -0.42
C CYS A 131 -10.52 6.75 0.84
N VAL A 132 -11.01 6.24 1.96
CA VAL A 132 -10.86 6.89 3.27
C VAL A 132 -9.94 6.02 4.12
N ASP A 133 -8.73 6.51 4.43
CA ASP A 133 -7.82 5.84 5.36
C ASP A 133 -8.40 5.89 6.77
N ASP A 134 -9.04 4.80 7.19
CA ASP A 134 -9.63 4.64 8.53
C ASP A 134 -8.58 4.24 9.59
N GLY A 135 -7.31 4.19 9.20
CA GLY A 135 -6.18 3.89 10.07
C GLY A 135 -5.53 2.57 9.70
N GLN A 136 -4.20 2.59 9.55
CA GLN A 136 -3.38 1.46 9.13
C GLN A 136 -3.15 0.42 10.23
N ILE A 137 -4.21 -0.31 10.56
CA ILE A 137 -4.29 -1.18 11.74
C ILE A 137 -3.84 -2.61 11.42
N TYR A 138 -4.02 -3.07 10.19
CA TYR A 138 -3.85 -4.46 9.82
C TYR A 138 -2.54 -4.66 9.06
N ASP A 139 -1.82 -5.73 9.40
CA ASP A 139 -0.71 -6.22 8.58
C ASP A 139 -1.31 -6.90 7.34
N ALA A 140 -1.04 -6.34 6.16
CA ALA A 140 -1.61 -6.85 4.92
C ALA A 140 -0.92 -8.13 4.42
N THR A 141 0.20 -8.52 5.04
CA THR A 141 1.03 -9.65 4.63
C THR A 141 0.69 -10.96 5.34
N ILE A 142 -0.34 -10.95 6.21
CA ILE A 142 -0.81 -12.12 6.99
C ILE A 142 -2.32 -12.38 6.87
#